data_AF-A0A9W8XYL3-F1
#
_entry.id   AF-A0A9W8XYL3-F1
#
_cell.length_a   1.000
_cell.length_b   1.000
_cell.length_c   1.000
_cell.angle_alpha   90.00
_cell.angle_beta   90.00
_cell.angle_gamma   90.00
#
_symmetry.space_group_name_H-M   'P 1'
#
loop_
_entity.id
_entity.type
_entity.pdbx_description
1 polymer ?
#
loop_
_entity_poly.entity_id
_entity_poly.type
_entity_poly.pdbx_seq_one_letter_code
_entity_poly.pdbx_strand_id
1 'polypeptide(L)'
;MSPRYQPPCPDHEGYIPDIRQLPLKDRQTFVTGPTVKIYDGDMYVMDIPSRLFLAATANPRLIDDSSNVRLPPDTGCEAILAIGYYLLALTTSEDAFRIRNTQDFEADLRILKAARLLYLETYITHIHNWYWWKLNNRPINAANVQIVLKVALGSDDPILQLVCSKIAGLIRGGVGGDIDKLKVFVDSQPYLKSIVAREDKRYHTIQEIQAAKAKSVARREARNERGAAGVAQIAAVDRGYASEVVERKAEDGNHKLSKNTQKASARWEKKRKEEAELGRSLQEKMRLGKNVAVLTRAEARYYERNKGKRCPYKVKG
;
A
#
# COMPACT_ATOMS: atom_id res chain seq x y z
N MET A 1 0.88 -0.21 -6.76
CA MET A 1 0.32 0.74 -7.74
C MET A 1 1.42 1.73 -8.10
N SER A 2 2.03 1.58 -9.28
CA SER A 2 3.05 2.52 -9.75
C SER A 2 2.36 3.83 -10.14
N PRO A 3 2.87 5.00 -9.73
CA PRO A 3 2.30 6.28 -10.15
C PRO A 3 2.38 6.36 -11.67
N ARG A 4 1.23 6.59 -12.32
CA ARG A 4 1.16 6.84 -13.76
C ARG A 4 1.91 8.15 -14.02
N TYR A 5 2.96 8.08 -14.82
CA TYR A 5 3.61 9.25 -15.38
C TYR A 5 2.57 10.06 -16.15
N GLN A 6 2.18 11.21 -15.61
CA GLN A 6 1.47 12.23 -16.36
C GLN A 6 2.55 13.07 -17.04
N PRO A 7 2.62 13.10 -18.39
CA PRO A 7 3.48 14.05 -19.07
C PRO A 7 3.05 15.47 -18.67
N PRO A 8 4.00 16.40 -18.46
CA PRO A 8 3.67 17.78 -18.12
C PRO A 8 2.79 18.41 -19.21
N CYS A 9 1.81 19.21 -18.79
CA CYS A 9 0.93 19.96 -19.68
C CYS A 9 1.76 20.93 -20.57
N PRO A 10 1.39 21.13 -21.84
CA PRO A 10 2.22 21.87 -22.82
C PRO A 10 2.20 23.39 -22.68
N ASP A 11 1.52 23.95 -21.68
CA ASP A 11 1.23 25.39 -21.60
C ASP A 11 2.32 26.18 -20.85
N HIS A 12 3.46 25.54 -20.52
CA HIS A 12 4.66 26.23 -20.06
C HIS A 12 5.51 26.61 -21.28
N GLU A 13 5.66 27.91 -21.53
CA GLU A 13 6.56 28.46 -22.53
C GLU A 13 7.93 27.75 -22.50
N GLY A 14 8.27 27.03 -23.59
CA GLY A 14 9.63 26.57 -23.84
C GLY A 14 9.96 25.10 -23.55
N TYR A 15 9.00 24.17 -23.49
CA TYR A 15 9.35 22.74 -23.52
C TYR A 15 9.96 22.37 -24.88
N ILE A 16 11.28 22.22 -24.94
CA ILE A 16 11.99 21.66 -26.09
C ILE A 16 12.01 20.14 -25.92
N PRO A 17 11.44 19.35 -26.87
CA PRO A 17 11.52 17.89 -26.82
C PRO A 17 12.98 17.43 -26.77
N ASP A 18 13.26 16.37 -26.02
CA ASP A 18 14.59 15.75 -25.99
C ASP A 18 15.06 15.47 -27.41
N ILE A 19 16.26 15.98 -27.75
CA ILE A 19 16.87 15.88 -29.08
C ILE A 19 16.86 14.44 -29.61
N ARG A 20 16.99 13.43 -28.75
CA ARG A 20 16.99 12.01 -29.13
C ARG A 20 15.65 11.55 -29.73
N GLN A 21 14.57 12.25 -29.43
CA GLN A 21 13.21 11.91 -29.88
C GLN A 21 12.85 12.62 -31.18
N LEU A 22 13.68 13.58 -31.63
CA LEU A 22 13.42 14.36 -32.83
C LEU A 22 13.89 13.60 -34.08
N PRO A 23 13.16 13.71 -35.21
CA PRO A 23 13.63 13.24 -36.51
C PRO A 23 14.96 13.88 -36.91
N LEU A 24 15.77 13.18 -37.71
CA LEU A 24 17.08 13.68 -38.17
C LEU A 24 16.99 15.09 -38.79
N LYS A 25 16.00 15.33 -39.64
CA LYS A 25 15.80 16.64 -40.30
C LYS A 25 15.68 17.79 -39.29
N ASP A 26 14.96 17.56 -38.18
CA ASP A 26 14.79 18.55 -37.13
C ASP A 26 16.07 18.68 -36.31
N ARG A 27 16.76 17.56 -36.03
CA ARG A 27 18.06 17.57 -35.33
C ARG A 27 19.13 18.38 -36.06
N GLN A 28 19.14 18.32 -37.40
CA GLN A 28 20.09 19.07 -38.23
C GLN A 28 19.94 20.59 -38.10
N THR A 29 18.74 21.09 -37.76
CA THR A 29 18.50 22.53 -37.60
C THR A 29 19.28 23.13 -36.41
N PHE A 30 19.61 22.33 -35.40
CA PHE A 30 20.36 22.77 -34.21
C PHE A 30 21.83 23.08 -34.47
N VAL A 31 22.40 22.62 -35.60
CA VAL A 31 23.81 22.85 -35.95
C VAL A 31 24.06 24.27 -36.46
N THR A 32 23.01 24.97 -36.87
CA THR A 32 23.10 26.31 -37.46
C THR A 32 23.04 27.42 -36.40
N GLY A 33 23.77 28.53 -36.64
CA GLY A 33 23.71 29.75 -35.83
C GLY A 33 24.95 30.01 -34.96
N PRO A 34 24.82 30.86 -33.93
CA PRO A 34 25.93 31.19 -33.05
C PRO A 34 26.38 29.98 -32.22
N THR A 35 27.65 29.96 -31.83
CA THR A 35 28.24 28.93 -30.97
C THR A 35 28.40 29.43 -29.53
N VAL A 36 28.37 28.47 -28.60
CA VAL A 36 28.72 28.65 -27.19
C VAL A 36 30.08 28.02 -26.98
N LYS A 37 31.00 28.76 -26.35
CA LYS A 37 32.35 28.29 -26.04
C LYS A 37 32.39 27.66 -24.66
N ILE A 38 32.90 26.44 -24.55
CA ILE A 38 33.01 25.72 -23.27
C ILE A 38 34.46 25.75 -22.77
N TYR A 39 34.63 26.14 -21.50
CA TYR A 39 35.91 26.20 -20.82
C TYR A 39 35.95 25.28 -19.59
N ASP A 40 37.11 24.66 -19.34
CA ASP A 40 37.45 23.94 -18.11
C ASP A 40 38.42 24.81 -17.31
N GLY A 41 37.91 25.55 -16.33
CA GLY A 41 38.59 26.70 -15.74
C GLY A 41 38.81 27.80 -16.78
N ASP A 42 40.07 28.09 -17.06
CA ASP A 42 40.48 29.06 -18.08
C ASP A 42 40.86 28.42 -19.42
N MET A 43 40.90 27.08 -19.49
CA MET A 43 41.27 26.38 -20.70
C MET A 43 40.07 26.23 -21.62
N TYR A 44 40.20 26.76 -22.84
CA TYR A 44 39.23 26.53 -23.91
C TYR A 44 39.21 25.05 -24.29
N VAL A 45 38.00 24.46 -24.37
CA VAL A 45 37.83 23.05 -24.70
C VAL A 45 37.20 22.87 -26.09
N MET A 46 36.02 23.46 -26.33
CA MET A 46 35.30 23.32 -27.60
C MET A 46 34.19 24.36 -27.80
N ASP A 47 33.71 24.46 -29.03
CA ASP A 47 32.51 25.19 -29.41
C ASP A 47 31.33 24.23 -29.69
N ILE A 48 30.15 24.58 -29.20
CA ILE A 48 28.89 23.86 -29.49
C ILE A 48 27.86 24.87 -30.03
N PRO A 49 27.11 24.55 -31.11
CA PRO A 49 26.00 25.39 -31.55
C PRO A 49 25.04 25.72 -30.41
N SER A 50 24.72 27.00 -30.22
CA SER A 50 23.95 27.49 -29.06
C SER A 50 22.58 26.82 -28.97
N ARG A 51 21.91 26.65 -30.12
CA ARG A 51 20.60 25.95 -30.18
C ARG A 51 20.70 24.50 -29.75
N LEU A 52 21.76 23.78 -30.16
CA LEU A 52 22.02 22.40 -29.75
C LEU A 52 22.25 22.32 -28.24
N PHE A 53 23.06 23.23 -27.69
CA PHE A 53 23.34 23.27 -26.26
C PHE A 53 22.08 23.56 -25.43
N LEU A 54 21.32 24.59 -25.82
CA LEU A 54 20.07 24.99 -25.16
C LEU A 54 18.98 23.91 -25.23
N ALA A 55 18.91 23.16 -26.33
CA ALA A 55 17.98 22.05 -26.47
C ALA A 55 18.36 20.83 -25.61
N ALA A 56 19.63 20.70 -25.20
CA ALA A 56 20.12 19.58 -24.42
C ALA A 56 20.18 19.89 -22.91
N THR A 57 20.57 21.11 -22.52
CA THR A 57 20.78 21.49 -21.11
C THR A 57 19.47 21.73 -20.37
N ALA A 58 19.40 21.28 -19.12
CA ALA A 58 18.30 21.63 -18.22
C ALA A 58 18.47 23.02 -17.57
N ASN A 59 19.62 23.69 -17.76
CA ASN A 59 19.89 25.02 -17.19
C ASN A 59 20.44 26.00 -18.23
N PRO A 60 19.57 26.74 -18.94
CA PRO A 60 20.01 27.70 -19.97
C PRO A 60 20.82 28.87 -19.41
N ARG A 61 20.75 29.13 -18.10
CA ARG A 61 21.50 30.22 -17.42
C ARG A 61 22.99 29.92 -17.27
N LEU A 62 23.44 28.74 -17.71
CA LEU A 62 24.86 28.39 -17.70
C LEU A 62 25.67 29.19 -18.73
N ILE A 63 25.00 29.70 -19.78
CA ILE A 63 25.61 30.55 -20.79
C ILE A 63 25.70 31.98 -20.25
N ASP A 64 26.91 32.54 -20.21
CA ASP A 64 27.14 33.94 -19.84
C ASP A 64 26.79 34.92 -20.99
N ASP A 65 26.82 36.23 -20.70
CA ASP A 65 26.51 37.28 -21.69
C ASP A 65 27.46 37.28 -22.91
N SER A 66 28.62 36.64 -22.77
CA SER A 66 29.63 36.50 -23.83
C SER A 66 29.54 35.17 -24.57
N SER A 67 28.42 34.44 -24.41
CA SER A 67 28.20 33.12 -25.01
C SER A 67 29.24 32.07 -24.59
N ASN A 68 29.71 32.12 -23.34
CA ASN A 68 30.59 31.11 -22.78
C ASN A 68 29.91 30.30 -21.68
N VAL A 69 30.36 29.06 -21.53
CA VAL A 69 30.08 28.19 -20.40
C VAL A 69 31.41 27.91 -19.71
N ARG A 70 31.56 28.34 -18.46
CA ARG A 70 32.78 28.14 -17.67
C ARG A 70 32.55 27.11 -16.59
N LEU A 71 33.22 25.97 -16.71
CA LEU A 71 33.19 24.91 -15.71
C LEU A 71 34.34 25.10 -14.70
N PRO A 72 34.21 24.57 -13.47
CA PRO A 72 35.32 24.52 -12.53
C PRO A 72 36.53 23.80 -13.17
N PRO A 73 37.78 24.16 -12.80
CA PRO A 73 38.97 23.47 -13.29
C PRO A 73 38.95 21.99 -12.89
N ASP A 74 39.75 21.20 -13.60
CA ASP A 74 39.84 19.74 -13.43
C ASP A 74 38.48 19.03 -13.63
N THR A 75 37.60 19.57 -14.46
CA THR A 75 36.37 18.88 -14.86
C THR A 75 36.70 17.68 -15.75
N GLY A 76 37.70 17.81 -16.61
CA GLY A 76 38.19 16.77 -17.50
C GLY A 76 37.79 17.07 -18.94
N CYS A 77 38.73 17.65 -19.69
CA CYS A 77 38.48 18.13 -21.05
C CYS A 77 38.09 17.01 -22.01
N GLU A 78 38.68 15.82 -21.87
CA GLU A 78 38.28 14.64 -22.64
C GLU A 78 36.82 14.25 -22.39
N ALA A 79 36.33 14.40 -21.17
CA ALA A 79 34.93 14.12 -20.83
C ALA A 79 33.98 15.17 -21.44
N ILE A 80 34.37 16.45 -21.40
CA ILE A 80 33.62 17.54 -22.05
C ILE A 80 33.57 17.31 -23.57
N LEU A 81 34.72 17.00 -24.20
CA LEU A 81 34.80 16.68 -25.62
C LEU A 81 33.94 15.47 -25.98
N ALA A 82 33.97 14.40 -25.16
CA ALA A 82 33.15 13.21 -25.38
C ALA A 82 31.66 13.54 -25.39
N ILE A 83 31.19 14.40 -24.48
CA ILE A 83 29.80 14.85 -24.42
C ILE A 83 29.46 15.73 -25.61
N GLY A 84 30.31 16.72 -25.93
CA GLY A 84 30.03 17.64 -27.03
C GLY A 84 30.05 16.97 -28.40
N TYR A 85 31.03 16.11 -28.68
CA TYR A 85 31.05 15.30 -29.91
C TYR A 85 29.87 14.34 -29.98
N TYR A 86 29.42 13.79 -28.86
CA TYR A 86 28.20 13.00 -28.83
C TYR A 86 26.97 13.83 -29.24
N LEU A 87 26.79 15.04 -28.68
CA LEU A 87 25.68 15.92 -29.05
C LEU A 87 25.72 16.29 -30.54
N LEU A 88 26.90 16.62 -31.07
CA LEU A 88 27.07 16.90 -32.49
C LEU A 88 26.74 15.67 -33.34
N ALA A 89 27.17 14.48 -32.95
CA ALA A 89 26.89 13.26 -33.69
C ALA A 89 25.40 12.88 -33.70
N LEU A 90 24.62 13.26 -32.68
CA LEU A 90 23.15 13.11 -32.71
C LEU A 90 22.51 13.93 -33.85
N THR A 91 23.13 15.04 -34.26
CA THR A 91 22.60 15.89 -35.34
C THR A 91 22.87 15.35 -36.74
N THR A 92 23.80 14.40 -36.88
CA THR A 92 24.23 13.84 -38.16
C THR A 92 23.87 12.37 -38.34
N SER A 93 23.61 11.64 -37.26
CA SER A 93 23.28 10.21 -37.31
C SER A 93 21.79 9.98 -37.51
N GLU A 94 21.39 9.00 -38.32
CA GLU A 94 19.97 8.63 -38.52
C GLU A 94 19.34 8.14 -37.21
N ASP A 95 20.03 7.26 -36.50
CA ASP A 95 19.57 6.70 -35.24
C ASP A 95 20.05 7.52 -34.05
N ALA A 96 19.16 7.68 -33.06
CA ALA A 96 19.56 8.17 -31.75
C ALA A 96 20.31 7.06 -30.99
N PHE A 97 21.50 7.38 -30.49
CA PHE A 97 22.30 6.45 -29.70
C PHE A 97 22.70 7.05 -28.35
N ARG A 98 23.31 6.23 -27.50
CA ARG A 98 23.78 6.61 -26.16
C ARG A 98 25.28 6.84 -26.16
N ILE A 99 25.76 7.75 -25.31
CA ILE A 99 27.20 7.91 -25.05
C ILE A 99 27.78 6.54 -24.67
N ARG A 100 28.86 6.11 -25.30
CA ARG A 100 29.47 4.82 -24.97
C ARG A 100 30.22 4.94 -23.64
N ASN A 101 30.14 3.89 -22.83
CA ASN A 101 31.00 3.73 -21.67
C ASN A 101 32.43 3.42 -22.16
N THR A 102 33.42 4.14 -21.63
CA THR A 102 34.83 4.04 -22.03
C THR A 102 35.53 2.79 -21.49
N GLN A 103 34.88 2.09 -20.56
CA GLN A 103 35.37 0.98 -19.75
C GLN A 103 36.45 1.37 -18.73
N ASP A 104 36.92 2.61 -18.78
CA ASP A 104 37.78 3.19 -17.76
C ASP A 104 36.95 3.86 -16.65
N PHE A 105 37.23 3.47 -15.41
CA PHE A 105 36.43 3.93 -14.28
C PHE A 105 36.54 5.43 -14.04
N GLU A 106 37.74 5.98 -14.13
CA GLU A 106 37.97 7.41 -13.89
C GLU A 106 37.39 8.26 -15.02
N ALA A 107 37.63 7.87 -16.28
CA ALA A 107 37.13 8.58 -17.45
C ALA A 107 35.60 8.64 -17.47
N ASP A 108 34.92 7.53 -17.18
CA ASP A 108 33.46 7.54 -17.14
C ASP A 108 32.90 8.36 -15.98
N LEU A 109 33.54 8.33 -14.80
CA LEU A 109 33.12 9.20 -13.70
C LEU A 109 33.33 10.68 -14.06
N ARG A 110 34.40 11.02 -14.80
CA ARG A 110 34.59 12.38 -15.32
C ARG A 110 33.51 12.78 -16.33
N ILE A 111 33.05 11.85 -17.17
CA ILE A 111 31.85 12.06 -18.01
C ILE A 111 30.63 12.37 -17.14
N LEU A 112 30.43 11.63 -16.03
CA LEU A 112 29.34 11.93 -15.10
C LEU A 112 29.46 13.33 -14.46
N LYS A 113 30.67 13.70 -14.03
CA LYS A 113 30.97 15.03 -13.46
C LYS A 113 30.68 16.14 -14.47
N ALA A 114 31.27 16.05 -15.66
CA ALA A 114 31.11 17.05 -16.72
C ALA A 114 29.64 17.21 -17.14
N ALA A 115 28.92 16.11 -17.34
CA ALA A 115 27.52 16.17 -17.72
C ALA A 115 26.63 16.79 -16.62
N ARG A 116 26.88 16.53 -15.33
CA ARG A 116 26.15 17.20 -14.24
C ARG A 116 26.42 18.69 -14.19
N LEU A 117 27.68 19.11 -14.38
CA LEU A 117 28.04 20.53 -14.44
C LEU A 117 27.41 21.25 -15.64
N LEU A 118 27.19 20.54 -16.75
CA LEU A 118 26.51 21.03 -17.93
C LEU A 118 24.97 20.87 -17.88
N TYR A 119 24.42 20.29 -16.81
CA TYR A 119 23.00 19.95 -16.67
C TYR A 119 22.47 19.05 -17.79
N LEU A 120 23.24 18.02 -18.13
CA LEU A 120 23.00 17.03 -19.21
C LEU A 120 22.77 15.61 -18.65
N GLU A 121 22.26 15.48 -17.43
CA GLU A 121 22.14 14.19 -16.73
C GLU A 121 21.29 13.17 -17.49
N THR A 122 20.28 13.63 -18.24
CA THR A 122 19.38 12.79 -19.04
C THR A 122 20.10 11.99 -20.13
N TYR A 123 21.27 12.45 -20.58
CA TYR A 123 22.09 11.81 -21.61
C TYR A 123 23.07 10.77 -21.05
N ILE A 124 23.37 10.83 -19.75
CA ILE A 124 24.36 9.96 -19.09
C ILE A 124 23.74 8.96 -18.09
N THR A 125 22.41 8.94 -17.94
CA THR A 125 21.70 8.07 -16.99
C THR A 125 22.12 6.60 -17.08
N HIS A 126 22.40 6.08 -18.28
CA HIS A 126 22.84 4.68 -18.44
C HIS A 126 24.26 4.43 -17.90
N ILE A 127 25.19 5.39 -18.04
CA ILE A 127 26.53 5.31 -17.45
C ILE A 127 26.39 5.34 -15.92
N HIS A 128 25.59 6.29 -15.41
CA HIS A 128 25.31 6.41 -13.98
C HIS A 128 24.76 5.10 -13.40
N ASN A 129 23.71 4.54 -14.03
CA ASN A 129 23.08 3.30 -13.56
C ASN A 129 24.03 2.10 -13.60
N TRP A 130 24.90 2.02 -14.61
CA TRP A 130 25.91 0.97 -14.70
C TRP A 130 26.89 1.04 -13.53
N TYR A 131 27.44 2.23 -13.24
CA TYR A 131 28.35 2.42 -12.12
C TYR A 131 27.68 2.29 -10.77
N TRP A 132 26.44 2.76 -10.63
CA TRP A 132 25.63 2.54 -9.45
C TRP A 132 25.49 1.05 -9.14
N TRP A 133 25.11 0.25 -10.15
CA TRP A 133 25.04 -1.20 -10.01
C TRP A 133 26.40 -1.83 -9.70
N LYS A 134 27.46 -1.42 -10.40
CA LYS A 134 28.82 -1.96 -10.21
C LYS A 134 29.32 -1.70 -8.78
N LEU A 135 29.20 -0.47 -8.30
CA LEU A 135 29.64 -0.07 -6.95
C LEU A 135 28.79 -0.70 -5.86
N ASN A 136 27.50 -0.91 -6.09
CA ASN A 136 26.65 -1.59 -5.11
C ASN A 136 27.01 -3.08 -4.99
N ASN A 137 27.30 -3.76 -6.10
CA ASN A 137 27.45 -5.22 -6.14
C ASN A 137 28.91 -5.73 -6.11
N ARG A 138 29.92 -4.90 -6.35
CA ARG A 138 31.35 -5.30 -6.35
C ARG A 138 32.08 -4.82 -5.09
N PRO A 139 33.14 -5.51 -4.63
CA PRO A 139 33.99 -5.01 -3.55
C PRO A 139 34.55 -3.61 -3.89
N ILE A 140 34.60 -2.73 -2.88
CA ILE A 140 35.21 -1.40 -3.00
C ILE A 140 36.63 -1.48 -2.45
N ASN A 141 37.60 -0.89 -3.15
CA ASN A 141 38.99 -0.77 -2.72
C ASN A 141 39.37 0.72 -2.60
N ALA A 142 40.49 1.01 -1.93
CA ALA A 142 40.94 2.39 -1.70
C ALA A 142 41.19 3.17 -3.01
N ALA A 143 41.68 2.52 -4.07
CA ALA A 143 41.89 3.15 -5.37
C ALA A 143 40.59 3.68 -5.98
N ASN A 144 39.52 2.89 -5.94
CA ASN A 144 38.21 3.30 -6.43
C ASN A 144 37.64 4.45 -5.59
N VAL A 145 37.83 4.43 -4.27
CA VAL A 145 37.38 5.52 -3.39
C VAL A 145 38.13 6.80 -3.70
N GLN A 146 39.45 6.72 -3.94
CA GLN A 146 40.25 7.88 -4.30
C GLN A 146 39.80 8.52 -5.62
N ILE A 147 39.48 7.70 -6.63
CA ILE A 147 38.95 8.19 -7.90
C ILE A 147 37.60 8.89 -7.68
N VAL A 148 36.68 8.28 -6.91
CA VAL A 148 35.37 8.87 -6.60
C VAL A 148 35.52 10.18 -5.85
N LEU A 149 36.42 10.26 -4.87
CA LEU A 149 36.71 11.50 -4.13
C LEU A 149 37.22 12.61 -5.03
N LYS A 150 38.11 12.28 -5.97
CA LYS A 150 38.68 13.24 -6.93
C LYS A 150 37.62 13.80 -7.88
N VAL A 151 36.62 13.00 -8.24
CA VAL A 151 35.64 13.34 -9.29
C VAL A 151 34.31 13.86 -8.71
N ALA A 152 34.00 13.60 -7.45
CA ALA A 152 32.77 14.05 -6.81
C ALA A 152 32.63 15.58 -6.82
N LEU A 153 31.41 16.06 -7.10
CA LEU A 153 31.11 17.51 -7.08
C LEU A 153 30.98 18.10 -5.68
N GLY A 154 30.86 17.26 -4.66
CA GLY A 154 30.71 17.67 -3.28
C GLY A 154 30.23 16.52 -2.39
N SER A 155 29.89 16.84 -1.15
CA SER A 155 29.47 15.82 -0.17
C SER A 155 28.11 15.19 -0.49
N ASP A 156 27.36 15.81 -1.40
CA ASP A 156 26.03 15.37 -1.83
C ASP A 156 26.05 14.64 -3.17
N ASP A 157 27.23 14.37 -3.73
CA ASP A 157 27.35 13.57 -4.95
C ASP A 157 26.78 12.16 -4.71
N PRO A 158 25.82 11.68 -5.52
CA PRO A 158 25.14 10.43 -5.27
C PRO A 158 26.08 9.21 -5.35
N ILE A 159 27.13 9.27 -6.19
CA ILE A 159 28.12 8.19 -6.27
C ILE A 159 29.01 8.20 -5.02
N LEU A 160 29.42 9.38 -4.54
CA LEU A 160 30.17 9.50 -3.29
C LEU A 160 29.36 9.01 -2.08
N GLN A 161 28.08 9.40 -1.99
CA GLN A 161 27.19 8.95 -0.92
C GLN A 161 27.01 7.43 -0.93
N LEU A 162 26.83 6.82 -2.11
CA LEU A 162 26.75 5.36 -2.27
C LEU A 162 28.01 4.68 -1.74
N VAL A 163 29.19 5.17 -2.15
CA VAL A 163 30.48 4.63 -1.70
C VAL A 163 30.65 4.78 -0.19
N CYS A 164 30.38 5.96 0.37
CA CYS A 164 30.51 6.21 1.80
C CYS A 164 29.53 5.36 2.64
N SER A 165 28.29 5.21 2.18
CA SER A 165 27.29 4.35 2.82
C SER A 165 27.74 2.88 2.84
N LYS A 166 28.35 2.41 1.74
CA LYS A 166 28.91 1.06 1.66
C LYS A 166 30.13 0.88 2.56
N ILE A 167 31.05 1.85 2.61
CA ILE A 167 32.19 1.85 3.54
C ILE A 167 31.70 1.78 4.99
N ALA A 168 30.72 2.61 5.35
CA ALA A 168 30.12 2.61 6.69
C ALA A 168 29.53 1.22 7.02
N GLY A 169 28.81 0.61 6.07
CA GLY A 169 28.28 -0.75 6.21
C GLY A 169 29.37 -1.81 6.43
N LEU A 170 30.48 -1.75 5.69
CA LEU A 170 31.63 -2.66 5.86
C LEU A 170 32.30 -2.49 7.22
N ILE A 171 32.49 -1.24 7.67
CA ILE A 171 33.08 -0.92 8.98
C ILE A 171 32.18 -1.45 10.11
N ARG A 172 30.86 -1.23 10.02
CA ARG A 172 29.88 -1.74 11.01
C ARG A 172 29.81 -3.26 11.03
N GLY A 173 29.77 -3.88 9.84
CA GLY A 173 29.57 -5.33 9.71
C GLY A 173 30.77 -6.15 10.15
N GLY A 174 31.99 -5.59 10.11
CA GLY A 174 33.22 -6.30 10.48
C GLY A 174 33.53 -7.52 9.59
N VAL A 175 32.82 -7.70 8.48
CA VAL A 175 32.90 -8.88 7.62
C VAL A 175 33.26 -8.48 6.19
N GLY A 176 34.40 -9.01 5.71
CA GLY A 176 34.80 -9.03 4.30
C GLY A 176 36.03 -8.21 3.93
N GLY A 177 37.00 -8.81 3.23
CA GLY A 177 38.10 -8.10 2.56
C GLY A 177 39.03 -7.24 3.43
N ASP A 178 39.86 -6.43 2.77
CA ASP A 178 40.86 -5.49 3.35
C ASP A 178 40.23 -4.32 4.16
N ILE A 179 39.31 -4.60 5.10
CA ILE A 179 38.64 -3.59 5.94
C ILE A 179 39.64 -2.74 6.71
N ASP A 180 40.73 -3.33 7.21
CA ASP A 180 41.72 -2.60 7.99
C ASP A 180 42.45 -1.55 7.15
N LYS A 181 42.81 -1.90 5.90
CA LYS A 181 43.39 -0.93 4.96
C LYS A 181 42.41 0.18 4.64
N LEU A 182 41.12 -0.16 4.49
CA LEU A 182 40.08 0.82 4.20
C LEU A 182 39.81 1.75 5.39
N LYS A 183 39.85 1.23 6.63
CA LYS A 183 39.75 2.03 7.86
C LYS A 183 40.92 3.00 7.98
N VAL A 184 42.15 2.52 7.81
CA VAL A 184 43.35 3.37 7.81
C VAL A 184 43.25 4.44 6.73
N PHE A 185 42.77 4.08 5.54
CA PHE A 185 42.54 5.05 4.46
C PHE A 185 41.48 6.11 4.84
N VAL A 186 40.32 5.70 5.38
CA VAL A 186 39.28 6.63 5.85
C VAL A 186 39.81 7.55 6.96
N ASP A 187 40.57 7.00 7.91
CA ASP A 187 41.15 7.77 9.02
C ASP A 187 42.20 8.78 8.56
N SER A 188 42.93 8.49 7.47
CA SER A 188 43.86 9.43 6.85
C SER A 188 43.18 10.56 6.06
N GLN A 189 41.86 10.50 5.84
CA GLN A 189 41.10 11.45 5.03
C GLN A 189 39.95 12.09 5.84
N PRO A 190 40.18 13.22 6.54
CA PRO A 190 39.17 13.84 7.42
C PRO A 190 37.83 14.15 6.73
N TYR A 191 37.88 14.60 5.47
CA TYR A 191 36.70 14.84 4.66
C TYR A 191 35.87 13.57 4.46
N LEU A 192 36.49 12.48 3.99
CA LEU A 192 35.83 11.18 3.80
C LEU A 192 35.29 10.65 5.13
N LYS A 193 36.08 10.73 6.21
CA LYS A 193 35.68 10.30 7.55
C LYS A 193 34.39 10.97 8.02
N SER A 194 34.26 12.28 7.78
CA SER A 194 33.05 13.02 8.15
C SER A 194 31.80 12.54 7.41
N ILE A 195 31.92 12.21 6.12
CA ILE A 195 30.81 11.72 5.30
C ILE A 195 30.44 10.28 5.69
N VAL A 196 31.44 9.41 5.90
CA VAL A 196 31.21 8.04 6.38
C VAL A 196 30.48 8.04 7.72
N ALA A 197 30.89 8.89 8.68
CA ALA A 197 30.21 9.03 9.96
C ALA A 197 28.77 9.57 9.81
N ARG A 198 28.53 10.49 8.86
CA ARG A 198 27.18 10.99 8.55
C ARG A 198 26.27 9.89 7.99
N GLU A 199 26.76 9.08 7.07
CA GLU A 199 26.00 7.95 6.51
C GLU A 199 25.76 6.84 7.55
N ASP A 200 26.71 6.64 8.46
CA ASP A 200 26.56 5.73 9.60
C ASP A 200 25.42 6.19 10.54
N LYS A 201 25.44 7.46 10.93
CA LYS A 201 24.36 8.06 11.73
C LYS A 201 23.01 7.96 11.02
N ARG A 202 22.97 8.23 9.71
CA ARG A 202 21.74 8.11 8.89
C ARG A 202 21.19 6.69 8.92
N TYR A 203 22.04 5.67 8.82
CA TYR A 203 21.62 4.27 8.94
C TYR A 203 20.95 3.99 10.29
N HIS A 204 21.55 4.43 11.40
CA HIS A 204 20.98 4.26 12.74
C HIS A 204 19.62 4.95 12.89
N THR A 205 19.48 6.19 12.41
CA THR A 205 18.19 6.90 12.41
C THR A 205 17.13 6.16 11.60
N ILE A 206 17.49 5.62 10.42
CA ILE A 206 16.55 4.82 9.62
C ILE A 206 16.14 3.54 10.36
N GLN A 207 17.07 2.85 11.02
CA GLN A 207 16.78 1.67 11.83
C GLN A 207 15.83 1.99 13.00
N GLU A 208 16.05 3.09 13.71
CA GLU A 208 15.15 3.54 14.79
C GLU A 208 13.74 3.84 14.28
N ILE A 209 13.61 4.55 13.15
CA ILE A 209 12.32 4.83 12.51
C ILE A 209 11.62 3.52 12.11
N GLN A 210 12.36 2.56 11.54
CA GLN A 210 11.81 1.27 11.15
C GLN A 210 11.36 0.45 12.36
N ALA A 211 12.15 0.41 13.43
CA ALA A 211 11.78 -0.25 14.68
C ALA A 211 10.54 0.39 15.33
N ALA A 212 10.46 1.72 15.33
CA ALA A 212 9.29 2.46 15.83
C ALA A 212 8.03 2.16 15.01
N LYS A 213 8.14 2.13 13.67
CA LYS A 213 7.04 1.74 12.78
C LYS A 213 6.59 0.30 13.02
N ALA A 214 7.52 -0.65 13.13
CA ALA A 214 7.21 -2.05 13.42
C ALA A 214 6.48 -2.19 14.77
N LYS A 215 6.92 -1.49 15.81
CA LYS A 215 6.26 -1.45 17.12
C LYS A 215 4.85 -0.85 17.05
N SER A 216 4.65 0.18 16.23
CA SER A 216 3.32 0.77 16.01
C SER A 216 2.37 -0.19 15.29
N VAL A 217 2.86 -0.91 14.28
CA VAL A 217 2.07 -1.93 13.57
C VAL A 217 1.68 -3.06 14.52
N ALA A 218 2.64 -3.61 15.27
CA ALA A 218 2.38 -4.68 16.25
C ALA A 218 1.36 -4.24 17.33
N ARG A 219 1.42 -2.99 17.80
CA ARG A 219 0.41 -2.44 18.73
C ARG A 219 -0.99 -2.35 18.12
N ARG A 220 -1.08 -1.96 16.85
CA ARG A 220 -2.35 -1.89 16.13
C ARG A 220 -2.95 -3.28 15.95
N GLU A 221 -2.12 -4.25 15.57
CA GLU A 221 -2.52 -5.66 15.46
C GLU A 221 -3.02 -6.20 16.79
N ALA A 222 -2.25 -6.04 17.87
CA ALA A 222 -2.67 -6.46 19.22
C ALA A 222 -3.96 -5.76 19.69
N ARG A 223 -4.18 -4.49 19.33
CA ARG A 223 -5.44 -3.78 19.63
C ARG A 223 -6.61 -4.35 18.83
N ASN A 224 -6.40 -4.67 17.55
CA ASN A 224 -7.41 -5.28 16.70
C ASN A 224 -7.77 -6.68 17.20
N GLU A 225 -6.80 -7.48 17.62
CA GLU A 225 -7.02 -8.81 18.22
C GLU A 225 -7.83 -8.72 19.52
N ARG A 226 -7.48 -7.80 20.43
CA ARG A 226 -8.27 -7.56 21.65
C ARG A 226 -9.68 -7.06 21.34
N GLY A 227 -9.82 -6.19 20.35
CA GLY A 227 -11.12 -5.72 19.88
C GLY A 227 -11.98 -6.86 19.33
N ALA A 228 -11.40 -7.72 18.49
CA ALA A 228 -12.08 -8.89 17.94
C ALA A 228 -12.48 -9.89 19.04
N ALA A 229 -11.59 -10.15 20.01
CA ALA A 229 -11.89 -10.99 21.16
C ALA A 229 -13.03 -10.40 22.02
N GLY A 230 -13.02 -9.09 22.26
CA GLY A 230 -14.10 -8.40 22.99
C GLY A 230 -15.45 -8.49 22.27
N VAL A 231 -15.48 -8.27 20.95
CA VAL A 231 -16.70 -8.43 20.15
C VAL A 231 -17.20 -9.88 20.17
N ALA A 232 -16.30 -10.86 20.07
CA ALA A 232 -16.65 -12.27 20.14
C ALA A 232 -17.24 -12.66 21.52
N GLN A 233 -16.70 -12.09 22.60
CA GLN A 233 -17.21 -12.29 23.96
C GLN A 233 -18.60 -11.67 24.13
N ILE A 234 -18.82 -10.44 23.68
CA ILE A 234 -20.14 -9.79 23.70
C ILE A 234 -21.15 -10.63 22.91
N ALA A 235 -20.80 -11.06 21.70
CA ALA A 235 -21.67 -11.92 20.89
C ALA A 235 -21.94 -13.30 21.52
N ALA A 236 -21.03 -13.81 22.36
CA ALA A 236 -21.28 -15.04 23.12
C ALA A 236 -22.28 -14.81 24.26
N VAL A 237 -22.15 -13.70 24.99
CA VAL A 237 -23.10 -13.31 26.06
C VAL A 237 -24.49 -13.06 25.47
N ASP A 238 -24.59 -12.32 24.36
CA ASP A 238 -25.86 -12.03 23.70
C ASP A 238 -26.56 -13.31 23.21
N ARG A 239 -25.79 -14.28 22.70
CA ARG A 239 -26.32 -15.60 22.33
C ARG A 239 -26.83 -16.37 23.55
N GLY A 240 -26.09 -16.34 24.66
CA GLY A 240 -26.53 -16.95 25.92
C GLY A 240 -27.82 -16.35 26.45
N TYR A 241 -27.93 -15.02 26.44
CA TYR A 241 -29.16 -14.32 26.85
C TYR A 241 -30.34 -14.63 25.91
N ALA A 242 -30.09 -14.66 24.59
CA ALA A 242 -31.11 -15.03 23.62
C ALA A 242 -31.62 -16.46 23.82
N SER A 243 -30.73 -17.43 24.10
CA SER A 243 -31.16 -18.81 24.43
C SER A 243 -31.99 -18.86 25.70
N GLU A 244 -31.60 -18.14 26.76
CA GLU A 244 -32.33 -18.12 28.02
C GLU A 244 -33.74 -17.51 27.86
N VAL A 245 -33.87 -16.46 27.04
CA VAL A 245 -35.18 -15.86 26.71
C VAL A 245 -36.06 -16.83 25.92
N VAL A 246 -35.49 -17.60 24.99
CA VAL A 246 -36.22 -18.62 24.24
C VAL A 246 -36.69 -19.75 25.17
N GLU A 247 -35.83 -20.23 26.06
CA GLU A 247 -36.18 -21.25 27.06
C GLU A 247 -37.29 -20.78 27.99
N ARG A 248 -37.20 -19.57 28.58
CA ARG A 248 -38.28 -19.04 29.42
C ARG A 248 -39.60 -18.91 28.67
N LYS A 249 -39.59 -18.48 27.40
CA LYS A 249 -40.81 -18.42 26.58
C LYS A 249 -41.38 -19.81 26.30
N ALA A 250 -40.52 -20.81 26.10
CA ALA A 250 -40.95 -22.19 25.92
C ALA A 250 -41.54 -22.77 27.22
N GLU A 251 -40.93 -22.51 28.37
CA GLU A 251 -41.44 -22.88 29.70
C GLU A 251 -42.78 -22.22 30.00
N ASP A 252 -42.90 -20.91 29.77
CA ASP A 252 -44.16 -20.16 29.92
C ASP A 252 -45.24 -20.69 28.98
N GLY A 253 -44.86 -21.01 27.74
CA GLY A 253 -45.73 -21.65 26.75
C GLY A 253 -46.24 -22.99 27.24
N ASN A 254 -45.35 -23.87 27.70
CA ASN A 254 -45.68 -25.19 28.24
C ASN A 254 -46.56 -25.10 29.50
N HIS A 255 -46.27 -24.15 30.39
CA HIS A 255 -47.07 -23.93 31.61
C HIS A 255 -48.48 -23.43 31.28
N LYS A 256 -48.62 -22.50 30.32
CA LYS A 256 -49.93 -22.06 29.81
C LYS A 256 -50.69 -23.22 29.16
N LEU A 257 -50.01 -24.04 28.37
CA LEU A 257 -50.60 -25.19 27.70
C LEU A 257 -51.10 -26.19 28.75
N SER A 258 -50.27 -26.56 29.73
CA SER A 258 -50.63 -27.42 30.86
C SER A 258 -51.85 -26.91 31.64
N LYS A 259 -51.87 -25.62 32.00
CA LYS A 259 -53.05 -24.99 32.67
C LYS A 259 -54.31 -25.06 31.82
N ASN A 260 -54.20 -24.87 30.51
CA ASN A 260 -55.35 -24.97 29.60
C ASN A 260 -55.82 -26.42 29.48
N THR A 261 -54.92 -27.39 29.41
CA THR A 261 -55.25 -28.83 29.38
C THR A 261 -55.96 -29.25 30.67
N GLN A 262 -55.48 -28.80 31.84
CA GLN A 262 -56.13 -29.05 33.13
C GLN A 262 -57.52 -28.42 33.20
N LYS A 263 -57.69 -27.16 32.77
CA LYS A 263 -59.01 -26.50 32.72
C LYS A 263 -59.96 -27.20 31.75
N ALA A 264 -59.46 -27.64 30.59
CA ALA A 264 -60.25 -28.37 29.61
C ALA A 264 -60.69 -29.73 30.18
N SER A 265 -59.78 -30.48 30.80
CA SER A 265 -60.08 -31.75 31.46
C SER A 265 -61.11 -31.57 32.58
N ALA A 266 -60.94 -30.58 33.47
CA ALA A 266 -61.91 -30.27 34.52
C ALA A 266 -63.30 -29.89 33.97
N ARG A 267 -63.37 -29.15 32.86
CA ARG A 267 -64.63 -28.84 32.15
C ARG A 267 -65.29 -30.10 31.59
N TRP A 268 -64.51 -30.99 30.98
CA TRP A 268 -65.00 -32.27 30.46
C TRP A 268 -65.51 -33.17 31.59
N GLU A 269 -64.79 -33.27 32.70
CA GLU A 269 -65.24 -34.03 33.87
C GLU A 269 -66.53 -33.46 34.47
N LYS A 270 -66.63 -32.14 34.61
CA LYS A 270 -67.86 -31.49 35.08
C LYS A 270 -69.04 -31.80 34.15
N LYS A 271 -68.84 -31.62 32.84
CA LYS A 271 -69.86 -31.93 31.83
C LYS A 271 -70.26 -33.40 31.86
N ARG A 272 -69.30 -34.31 32.04
CA ARG A 272 -69.54 -35.75 32.15
C ARG A 272 -70.34 -36.11 33.41
N LYS A 273 -70.07 -35.44 34.55
CA LYS A 273 -70.87 -35.60 35.77
C LYS A 273 -72.31 -35.09 35.59
N GLU A 274 -72.48 -33.90 35.02
CA GLU A 274 -73.80 -33.32 34.70
C GLU A 274 -74.59 -34.23 33.73
N GLU A 275 -73.93 -34.74 32.68
CA GLU A 275 -74.55 -35.68 31.73
C GLU A 275 -74.89 -37.03 32.38
N ALA A 276 -74.06 -37.54 33.30
CA ALA A 276 -74.35 -38.76 34.05
C ALA A 276 -75.50 -38.59 35.07
N GLU A 277 -75.64 -37.42 35.68
CA GLU A 277 -76.78 -37.06 36.54
C GLU A 277 -78.07 -36.91 35.74
N LEU A 278 -78.03 -36.21 34.60
CA LEU A 278 -79.15 -36.13 33.66
C LEU A 278 -79.55 -37.53 33.16
N GLY A 279 -78.57 -38.39 32.86
CA GLY A 279 -78.81 -39.77 32.47
C GLY A 279 -79.49 -40.61 33.56
N ARG A 280 -79.02 -40.49 34.81
CA ARG A 280 -79.64 -41.18 35.98
C ARG A 280 -81.05 -40.69 36.24
N SER A 281 -81.27 -39.37 36.30
CA SER A 281 -82.60 -38.76 36.48
C SER A 281 -83.56 -39.16 35.35
N LEU A 282 -83.08 -39.17 34.09
CA LEU A 282 -83.85 -39.63 32.95
C LEU A 282 -84.22 -41.11 33.06
N GLN A 283 -83.28 -41.99 33.40
CA GLN A 283 -83.56 -43.43 33.59
C GLN A 283 -84.58 -43.68 34.69
N GLU A 284 -84.45 -42.98 35.82
CA GLU A 284 -85.36 -43.08 36.96
C GLU A 284 -86.77 -42.63 36.57
N LYS A 285 -86.88 -41.51 35.83
CA LYS A 285 -88.15 -41.04 35.26
C LYS A 285 -88.72 -41.98 34.20
N MET A 286 -87.89 -42.59 33.36
CA MET A 286 -88.34 -43.60 32.40
C MET A 286 -88.91 -44.84 33.10
N ARG A 287 -88.38 -45.20 34.28
CA ARG A 287 -88.86 -46.34 35.10
C ARG A 287 -90.26 -46.12 35.66
N LEU A 288 -90.65 -44.86 35.90
CA LEU A 288 -91.99 -44.47 36.40
C LEU A 288 -93.10 -44.54 35.33
N GLY A 289 -92.75 -44.85 34.07
CA GLY A 289 -93.72 -45.07 32.98
C GLY A 289 -94.15 -43.79 32.23
N LYS A 290 -94.58 -43.96 30.97
CA LYS A 290 -94.84 -42.88 30.01
C LYS A 290 -95.91 -41.85 30.44
N ASN A 291 -96.83 -42.24 31.31
CA ASN A 291 -97.98 -41.40 31.67
C ASN A 291 -97.76 -40.54 32.92
N VAL A 292 -96.67 -40.75 33.67
CA VAL A 292 -96.40 -40.07 34.96
C VAL A 292 -95.15 -39.19 34.90
N ALA A 293 -94.16 -39.53 34.07
CA ALA A 293 -92.92 -38.80 34.01
C ALA A 293 -93.00 -37.51 33.16
N VAL A 294 -92.92 -36.35 33.82
CA VAL A 294 -92.68 -35.06 33.15
C VAL A 294 -91.17 -34.79 33.16
N LEU A 295 -90.56 -34.73 31.98
CA LEU A 295 -89.13 -34.45 31.82
C LEU A 295 -88.87 -32.94 31.83
N THR A 296 -87.73 -32.52 32.35
CA THR A 296 -87.23 -31.16 32.17
C THR A 296 -86.72 -30.96 30.75
N ARG A 297 -86.67 -29.72 30.28
CA ARG A 297 -86.14 -29.37 28.94
C ARG A 297 -84.70 -29.87 28.72
N ALA A 298 -83.89 -29.93 29.78
CA ALA A 298 -82.52 -30.45 29.72
C ALA A 298 -82.47 -31.98 29.53
N GLU A 299 -83.30 -32.72 30.26
CA GLU A 299 -83.40 -34.19 30.13
C GLU A 299 -83.98 -34.62 28.78
N ALA A 300 -84.98 -33.89 28.27
CA ALA A 300 -85.55 -34.13 26.94
C ALA A 300 -84.50 -33.94 25.84
N ARG A 301 -83.71 -32.86 25.90
CA ARG A 301 -82.59 -32.63 24.98
C ARG A 301 -81.49 -33.68 25.12
N TYR A 302 -81.20 -34.15 26.34
CA TYR A 302 -80.24 -35.23 26.58
C TYR A 302 -80.71 -36.56 25.97
N TYR A 303 -82.01 -36.88 26.09
CA TYR A 303 -82.62 -38.04 25.44
C TYR A 303 -82.49 -37.96 23.92
N GLU A 304 -82.86 -36.82 23.33
CA GLU A 304 -82.79 -36.60 21.88
C GLU A 304 -81.37 -36.74 21.33
N ARG A 305 -80.39 -36.17 22.05
CA ARG A 305 -78.97 -36.27 21.68
C ARG A 305 -78.46 -37.71 21.72
N ASN A 306 -78.81 -38.50 22.73
CA ASN A 306 -78.29 -39.86 22.90
C ASN A 306 -79.07 -40.93 22.13
N LYS A 307 -80.36 -40.72 21.86
CA LYS A 307 -81.22 -41.69 21.17
C LYS A 307 -81.49 -41.33 19.71
N GLY A 308 -81.09 -40.12 19.27
CA GLY A 308 -81.25 -39.66 17.88
C GLY A 308 -82.70 -39.50 17.44
N LYS A 309 -83.65 -39.45 18.38
CA LYS A 309 -85.10 -39.40 18.12
C LYS A 309 -85.76 -38.43 19.09
N ARG A 310 -86.83 -37.77 18.64
CA ARG A 310 -87.59 -36.79 19.42
C ARG A 310 -88.09 -37.40 20.73
N CYS A 311 -88.02 -36.65 21.82
CA CYS A 311 -88.38 -37.14 23.15
C CYS A 311 -89.90 -37.45 23.23
N PRO A 312 -90.31 -38.70 23.52
CA PRO A 312 -91.72 -39.10 23.53
C PRO A 312 -92.46 -38.77 24.83
N TYR A 313 -91.79 -38.17 25.82
CA TYR A 313 -92.36 -37.81 27.13
C TYR A 313 -92.79 -36.35 27.18
N LYS A 314 -93.77 -36.01 28.02
CA LYS A 314 -94.19 -34.62 28.24
C LYS A 314 -93.05 -33.81 28.85
N VAL A 315 -92.74 -32.66 28.27
CA VAL A 315 -91.67 -31.76 28.73
C VAL A 315 -92.29 -30.63 29.55
N LYS A 316 -91.76 -30.39 30.76
CA LYS A 316 -92.11 -29.23 31.57
C LYS A 316 -91.62 -27.98 30.84
N GLY A 317 -92.55 -27.08 30.48
CA GLY A 317 -92.27 -25.79 29.85
C GLY A 317 -91.32 -24.95 30.68
#